data_AF-A0A1I5RX53-F1
#
_entry.id   AF-A0A1I5RX53-F1
#
_cell.length_a   1.000
_cell.length_b   1.000
_cell.length_c   1.000
_cell.angle_alpha   90.00
_cell.angle_beta   90.00
_cell.angle_gamma   90.00
#
_symmetry.space_group_name_H-M   'P 1'
#
loop_
_entity.id
_entity.type
_entity.pdbx_description
1 polymer ?
#
loop_
_entity_poly.entity_id
_entity_poly.type
_entity_poly.pdbx_seq_one_letter_code
_entity_poly.pdbx_strand_id
1 'polypeptide(L)'
;MHHQHFQIAKLAVIDAEPSPAGNRLLATFDMQIAGMRIGGCVLVERADGRVIAHGPQGKTKSGHKAHVSVQDERLRKAITERASVLYEGFTGRTLPAYRTKAEIEEA
;
A
#
# COMPACT_ATOMS: atom_id res chain seq x y z
N MET A 1 -9.06 8.36 -21.49
CA MET A 1 -8.73 8.00 -20.09
C MET A 1 -8.97 6.51 -19.94
N HIS A 2 -7.93 5.68 -19.87
CA HIS A 2 -8.13 4.25 -19.57
C HIS A 2 -8.45 4.14 -18.08
N HIS A 3 -9.68 3.75 -17.76
CA HIS A 3 -10.05 3.37 -16.41
C HIS A 3 -9.17 2.18 -16.02
N GLN A 4 -8.20 2.39 -15.13
CA GLN A 4 -7.45 1.29 -14.56
C GLN A 4 -8.43 0.51 -13.67
N HIS A 5 -8.98 -0.58 -14.21
CA HIS A 5 -9.93 -1.43 -13.50
C HIS A 5 -9.19 -2.25 -12.45
N PHE A 6 -9.01 -1.67 -11.27
CA PHE A 6 -8.65 -2.38 -10.05
C PHE A 6 -9.69 -2.14 -8.95
N GLN A 7 -9.80 -3.08 -8.02
CA GLN A 7 -10.67 -2.98 -6.85
C GLN A 7 -9.90 -3.41 -5.60
N ILE A 8 -10.05 -2.64 -4.52
CA ILE A 8 -9.62 -3.04 -3.18
C ILE A 8 -10.78 -3.77 -2.50
N ALA A 9 -10.48 -4.92 -1.90
CA ALA A 9 -11.41 -5.77 -1.16
C ALA A 9 -10.80 -6.21 0.17
N LYS A 10 -11.67 -6.59 1.13
CA LYS A 10 -11.26 -7.14 2.44
C LYS A 10 -10.19 -6.31 3.16
N LEU A 11 -10.35 -4.99 3.20
CA LEU A 11 -9.45 -4.16 4.00
C LEU A 11 -9.67 -4.47 5.49
N ALA A 12 -8.59 -4.80 6.19
CA ALA A 12 -8.54 -4.96 7.63
C ALA A 12 -7.58 -3.93 8.21
N VAL A 13 -8.09 -3.07 9.08
CA VAL A 13 -7.30 -2.10 9.83
C VAL A 13 -6.43 -2.85 10.83
N ILE A 14 -5.14 -2.54 10.85
CA ILE A 14 -4.17 -3.07 11.82
C ILE A 14 -3.73 -1.96 12.77
N ASP A 15 -3.36 -0.80 12.22
CA ASP A 15 -2.84 0.36 12.93
C ASP A 15 -1.76 0.04 13.98
N ALA A 16 -0.82 -0.84 13.62
CA ALA A 16 0.23 -1.33 14.52
C ALA A 16 1.11 -0.20 15.06
N GLU A 17 1.78 -0.40 16.19
CA GLU A 17 2.84 0.52 16.65
C GLU A 17 3.99 0.65 15.62
N PRO A 18 4.72 1.78 15.58
CA PRO A 18 5.90 1.92 14.73
C PRO A 18 6.95 0.84 15.04
N SER A 19 7.51 0.26 13.99
CA SER A 19 8.69 -0.61 14.07
C SER A 19 9.94 0.19 14.50
N PRO A 20 11.04 -0.47 14.93
CA PRO A 20 12.30 0.22 15.24
C PRO A 20 12.88 1.06 14.09
N ALA A 21 12.49 0.75 12.84
CA ALA A 21 12.86 1.52 11.66
C ALA A 21 11.88 2.68 11.37
N GLY A 22 10.95 2.98 12.28
CA GLY A 22 9.95 4.05 12.18
C GLY A 22 8.78 3.78 11.23
N ASN A 23 8.70 2.60 10.60
CA ASN A 23 7.58 2.26 9.72
C ASN A 23 6.40 1.71 10.53
N ARG A 24 5.17 2.08 10.16
CA ARG A 24 3.92 1.66 10.77
C ARG A 24 3.06 0.86 9.77
N LEU A 25 2.60 -0.33 10.17
CA LEU A 25 1.66 -1.11 9.36
C LEU A 25 0.23 -0.65 9.65
N LEU A 26 -0.41 -0.01 8.67
CA LEU A 26 -1.73 0.60 8.84
C LEU A 26 -2.86 -0.38 8.57
N ALA A 27 -2.78 -1.13 7.47
CA ALA A 27 -3.84 -2.06 7.07
C ALA A 27 -3.30 -3.18 6.18
N THR A 28 -4.08 -4.27 6.10
CA THR A 28 -3.95 -5.30 5.07
C THR A 28 -5.18 -5.28 4.17
N PHE A 29 -5.02 -5.66 2.90
CA PHE A 29 -6.12 -5.74 1.96
C PHE A 29 -5.82 -6.70 0.81
N ASP A 30 -6.87 -7.08 0.08
CA ASP A 30 -6.75 -7.80 -1.18
C ASP A 30 -7.05 -6.85 -2.35
N MET A 31 -6.43 -7.09 -3.49
CA MET A 31 -6.68 -6.33 -4.71
C MET A 31 -7.13 -7.26 -5.83
N GLN A 32 -8.07 -6.80 -6.65
CA GLN A 32 -8.39 -7.41 -7.94
C GLN A 32 -7.92 -6.49 -9.06
N ILE A 33 -7.21 -7.03 -10.04
CA ILE A 33 -6.75 -6.29 -11.21
C ILE A 33 -6.63 -7.23 -12.41
N ALA A 34 -7.16 -6.82 -13.56
CA ALA A 34 -7.09 -7.62 -14.80
C ALA A 34 -7.52 -9.09 -14.62
N GLY A 35 -8.57 -9.36 -13.84
CA GLY A 35 -9.06 -10.71 -13.55
C GLY A 35 -8.22 -11.50 -12.53
N MET A 36 -7.11 -10.96 -12.04
CA MET A 36 -6.28 -11.57 -11.02
C MET A 36 -6.66 -11.05 -9.62
N ARG A 37 -6.63 -11.93 -8.62
CA ARG A 37 -6.68 -11.54 -7.21
C ARG A 37 -5.26 -11.59 -6.63
N ILE A 38 -4.82 -10.48 -6.05
CA ILE A 38 -3.57 -10.36 -5.31
C ILE A 38 -3.93 -10.24 -3.83
N GLY A 39 -3.74 -11.32 -3.08
CA GLY A 39 -4.05 -11.38 -1.66
C GLY A 39 -2.89 -10.91 -0.77
N GLY A 40 -3.20 -10.28 0.36
CA GLY A 40 -2.21 -9.89 1.36
C GLY A 40 -1.36 -8.68 0.97
N CYS A 41 -1.95 -7.71 0.27
CA CYS A 41 -1.35 -6.40 0.12
C CYS A 41 -1.37 -5.65 1.46
N VAL A 42 -0.46 -4.71 1.64
CA VAL A 42 -0.31 -3.94 2.89
C VAL A 42 -0.25 -2.45 2.61
N LEU A 43 -0.83 -1.66 3.51
CA LEU A 43 -0.69 -0.21 3.55
C LEU A 43 0.26 0.15 4.68
N VAL A 44 1.33 0.87 4.37
CA VAL A 44 2.41 1.19 5.32
C VAL A 44 2.64 2.70 5.33
N GLU A 45 2.71 3.27 6.53
CA GLU A 45 3.28 4.59 6.77
C GLU A 45 4.77 4.42 7.06
N ARG A 46 5.60 5.15 6.33
CA ARG A 46 7.05 5.11 6.42
C ARG A 46 7.54 6.12 7.46
N ALA A 47 8.77 5.94 7.93
CA ALA A 47 9.39 6.86 8.88
C ALA A 47 9.50 8.30 8.38
N ASP A 48 9.56 8.50 7.05
CA ASP A 48 9.56 9.80 6.39
C ASP A 48 8.14 10.40 6.21
N GLY A 49 7.13 9.80 6.84
CA GLY A 49 5.73 10.23 6.77
C GLY A 49 5.02 9.79 5.48
N ARG A 50 5.66 9.05 4.57
CA ARG A 50 5.00 8.60 3.34
C ARG A 50 4.08 7.42 3.58
N VAL A 51 2.89 7.46 3.01
CA VAL A 51 2.00 6.29 2.96
C VAL A 51 2.13 5.60 1.60
N ILE A 52 2.37 4.28 1.62
CA ILE A 52 2.59 3.48 0.41
C ILE A 52 1.90 2.12 0.53
N ALA A 53 1.19 1.72 -0.53
CA ALA A 53 0.71 0.36 -0.68
C ALA A 53 1.80 -0.56 -1.27
N HIS A 54 1.95 -1.75 -0.69
CA HIS A 54 2.84 -2.80 -1.17
C HIS A 54 2.05 -4.07 -1.49
N GLY A 55 2.47 -4.77 -2.55
CA GLY A 55 2.01 -6.13 -2.80
C GLY A 55 2.57 -7.12 -1.76
N PRO A 56 2.05 -8.36 -1.74
CA PRO A 56 2.51 -9.39 -0.82
C PRO A 56 4.01 -9.66 -0.98
N GLN A 57 4.65 -9.93 0.14
CA GLN A 57 6.06 -10.29 0.24
C GLN A 57 6.19 -11.58 1.04
N GLY A 58 7.13 -12.43 0.63
CA GLY A 58 7.38 -13.71 1.28
C GLY A 58 8.74 -14.29 0.91
N LYS A 59 8.98 -15.52 1.35
CA LYS A 59 10.18 -16.30 1.03
C LYS A 59 9.79 -17.70 0.60
N THR A 60 10.52 -18.25 -0.36
CA THR A 60 10.41 -19.69 -0.71
C THR A 60 10.98 -20.54 0.42
N LYS A 61 10.74 -21.86 0.36
CA LYS A 61 11.36 -22.82 1.30
C LYS A 61 12.90 -22.75 1.30
N SER A 62 13.50 -22.40 0.15
CA SER A 62 14.95 -22.20 -0.01
C SER A 62 15.43 -20.79 0.38
N GLY A 63 14.55 -19.93 0.88
CA GLY A 63 14.90 -18.58 1.35
C GLY A 63 14.94 -17.50 0.28
N HIS A 64 14.63 -17.80 -0.99
CA HIS A 64 14.55 -16.77 -2.03
C HIS A 64 13.36 -15.84 -1.77
N LYS A 65 13.55 -14.55 -1.97
CA LYS A 65 12.48 -13.55 -1.83
C LYS A 65 11.46 -13.72 -2.96
N ALA A 66 10.19 -13.84 -2.59
CA ALA A 66 9.07 -13.75 -3.51
C ALA A 66 8.29 -12.47 -3.18
N HIS A 67 8.03 -11.63 -4.18
CA HIS A 67 7.24 -10.42 -3.95
C HIS A 67 6.47 -10.02 -5.21
N VAL A 68 5.34 -9.35 -5.02
CA VAL A 68 4.59 -8.70 -6.09
C VAL A 68 4.84 -7.19 -6.00
N SER A 69 5.20 -6.59 -7.13
CA SER A 69 5.40 -5.15 -7.26
C SER A 69 4.61 -4.60 -8.45
N VAL A 70 4.02 -3.42 -8.24
CA VAL A 70 3.38 -2.64 -9.31
C VAL A 70 4.42 -1.66 -9.85
N GLN A 71 4.85 -1.85 -11.10
CA GLN A 71 5.89 -1.05 -11.75
C GLN A 71 5.34 0.27 -12.29
N ASP A 72 4.08 0.30 -12.73
CA ASP A 72 3.42 1.51 -13.18
C ASP A 72 3.17 2.46 -12.00
N GLU A 73 3.82 3.62 -12.02
CA GLU A 73 3.76 4.58 -10.91
C GLU A 73 2.37 5.19 -10.73
N ARG A 74 1.62 5.38 -11.83
CA ARG A 74 0.26 5.95 -11.78
C ARG A 74 -0.69 4.96 -11.12
N LEU A 75 -0.58 3.68 -11.46
CA LEU A 75 -1.34 2.61 -10.84
C LEU A 75 -0.97 2.45 -9.36
N ARG A 76 0.33 2.48 -9.03
CA ARG A 76 0.80 2.42 -7.63
C ARG A 76 0.24 3.58 -6.79
N LYS A 77 0.24 4.79 -7.34
CA LYS A 77 -0.36 5.98 -6.72
C LYS A 77 -1.86 5.77 -6.51
N ALA A 78 -2.60 5.41 -7.55
CA ALA A 78 -4.04 5.19 -7.47
C ALA A 78 -4.44 4.11 -6.45
N ILE A 79 -3.71 2.99 -6.40
CA ILE A 79 -3.91 1.94 -5.41
C ILE A 79 -3.68 2.48 -4.00
N THR A 80 -2.58 3.21 -3.79
CA THR A 80 -2.24 3.76 -2.48
C THR A 80 -3.30 4.76 -2.01
N GLU A 81 -3.69 5.72 -2.86
CA GLU A 81 -4.73 6.70 -2.54
C GLU A 81 -6.05 6.02 -2.21
N ARG A 82 -6.46 5.02 -2.99
CA ARG A 82 -7.70 4.28 -2.72
C ARG A 82 -7.63 3.51 -1.40
N ALA A 83 -6.50 2.89 -1.09
CA ALA A 83 -6.30 2.18 0.18
C ALA A 83 -6.32 3.15 1.37
N SER A 84 -5.65 4.31 1.24
CA SER A 84 -5.64 5.37 2.24
C SER A 84 -7.05 5.87 2.53
N VAL A 85 -7.82 6.26 1.50
CA VAL A 85 -9.20 6.74 1.69
C VAL A 85 -10.07 5.72 2.42
N LEU A 86 -9.93 4.43 2.10
CA LEU A 86 -10.67 3.40 2.81
C LEU A 86 -10.23 3.29 4.28
N TYR A 87 -8.93 3.27 4.55
CA TYR A 87 -8.40 3.27 5.92
C TYR A 87 -8.87 4.49 6.72
N GLU A 88 -8.80 5.69 6.14
CA GLU A 88 -9.28 6.93 6.75
C GLU A 88 -10.78 6.83 7.06
N GLY A 89 -11.58 6.27 6.13
CA GLY A 89 -13.01 6.04 6.34
C GLY A 89 -13.33 5.08 7.48
N PHE A 90 -12.48 4.09 7.76
CA PHE A 90 -12.66 3.15 8.87
C PHE A 90 -12.13 3.68 10.21
N THR A 91 -11.15 4.57 10.19
CA THR A 91 -10.43 4.99 11.41
C THR A 91 -10.70 6.42 11.84
N GLY A 92 -11.18 7.27 10.93
CA GLY A 92 -11.27 8.72 11.13
C GLY A 92 -9.92 9.44 11.16
N ARG A 93 -8.79 8.73 11.02
CA ARG A 93 -7.45 9.31 11.01
C ARG A 93 -7.08 9.71 9.58
N THR A 94 -6.84 11.00 9.34
CA THR A 94 -6.34 11.50 8.06
C THR A 94 -4.88 11.15 7.87
N LEU A 95 -4.54 10.63 6.70
CA LEU A 95 -3.19 10.30 6.27
C LEU A 95 -2.64 11.41 5.36
N PRO A 96 -1.31 11.59 5.31
CA PRO A 96 -0.71 12.49 4.33
C PRO A 96 -0.98 11.99 2.91
N ALA A 97 -1.15 12.93 1.98
CA ALA A 97 -1.33 12.62 0.57
C ALA A 97 -0.14 11.81 0.02
N TYR A 98 -0.42 10.88 -0.90
CA TYR A 98 0.64 10.15 -1.57
C TYR A 98 1.59 11.10 -2.28
N ARG A 99 2.88 10.97 -1.97
CA ARG A 99 3.97 11.63 -2.68
C ARG A 99 5.03 10.60 -3.06
N THR A 100 5.55 10.75 -4.28
CA THR A 100 6.74 10.06 -4.74
C THR A 100 7.96 10.54 -3.95
N LYS A 101 9.08 9.81 -4.04
CA LYS A 101 10.30 10.19 -3.33
C LYS A 101 10.86 11.51 -3.87
N ALA A 102 10.81 11.68 -5.19
CA ALA A 102 11.25 12.89 -5.88
C ALA A 102 10.47 14.14 -5.41
N GLU A 103 9.14 14.03 -5.26
CA GLU A 103 8.29 15.14 -4.79
C GLU A 103 8.54 15.58 -3.34
N ILE A 104 9.28 14.79 -2.55
CA ILE A 104 9.61 15.13 -1.15
C ILE A 104 11.03 15.68 -1.05
N GLU A 105 11.96 15.17 -1.86
CA GLU A 105 13.35 15.65 -1.88
C GLU A 105 13.48 17.06 -2.49
N GLU A 106 12.48 17.52 -3.24
CA GLU A 106 12.41 18.86 -3.85
C GLU A 106 11.64 19.91 -3.01
N ALA A 107 11.10 19.53 -1.85
CA ALA A 107 10.26 20.38 -0.98
C ALA A 107 10.96 20.74 0.33
#